data_AF-A0A066TWF6-F1
#
_entry.id   AF-A0A066TWF6-F1
#
_cell.length_a   1.000
_cell.length_b   1.000
_cell.length_c   1.000
_cell.angle_alpha   90.00
_cell.angle_beta   90.00
_cell.angle_gamma   90.00
#
_symmetry.space_group_name_H-M   'P 1'
#
loop_
_entity.id
_entity.type
_entity.pdbx_description
1 polymer ?
#
loop_
_entity_poly.entity_id
_entity_poly.type
_entity_poly.pdbx_seq_one_letter_code
_entity_poly.pdbx_strand_id
1 'polypeptide(L)'
;MAIPLPVRAQAAASQLAFWLPTPVRRAVAGRAVRIDGQDLALDAQLLLRLQKIARAELVRGSVEESRALLDAGRQLVSGKPIEPVAVREVAVPTPDGDLPATLYTPAGLPEKSPLLVFFHGGGWVIGTRASHDNAVRFLAKHAGVRVLSIEYRLAPEFPFPAATEDALAAFEYAVAKAADLGADPARIAVGGDSAGGNLAAVTAQQAVRRGGPVPAFQLLIYPATDFAKRYRSQDLFAKDLFLTDVHMKWFEGHYVPEGTDLTDPRLSPLHADDLGGLPPALVVTAGFDPLRDEGEAYAEKLREAGVEVALRRHEDLIHGFINFTGVGTRFREALAETAGALRQGLSKVH
;
A
#
# COMPACT_ATOMS: atom_id res chain seq x y z
N MET A 1 21.74 -1.36 -9.69
CA MET A 1 22.65 -2.51 -9.87
C MET A 1 21.90 -3.65 -10.56
N ALA A 2 22.58 -4.45 -11.39
CA ALA A 2 21.97 -5.61 -12.02
C ALA A 2 21.68 -6.71 -10.98
N ILE A 3 20.51 -7.34 -11.05
CA ILE A 3 20.11 -8.41 -10.13
C ILE A 3 21.01 -9.64 -10.38
N PRO A 4 21.61 -10.24 -9.33
CA PRO A 4 22.46 -11.42 -9.48
C PRO A 4 21.77 -12.59 -10.21
N LEU A 5 22.51 -13.32 -11.05
CA LEU A 5 21.98 -14.44 -11.83
C LEU A 5 21.25 -15.50 -10.99
N PRO A 6 21.75 -15.94 -9.81
CA PRO A 6 21.04 -16.90 -8.97
C PRO A 6 19.66 -16.39 -8.52
N VAL A 7 19.57 -15.10 -8.17
CA VAL A 7 18.31 -14.46 -7.77
C VAL A 7 17.33 -14.41 -8.93
N ARG A 8 17.81 -14.13 -10.15
CA ARG A 8 16.96 -14.15 -11.37
C ARG A 8 16.44 -15.55 -11.68
N ALA A 9 17.28 -16.58 -11.54
CA ALA A 9 16.88 -17.96 -11.77
C ALA A 9 15.82 -18.41 -10.74
N GLN A 10 16.01 -18.07 -9.47
CA GLN A 10 15.05 -18.33 -8.40
C GLN A 10 13.72 -17.60 -8.64
N ALA A 11 13.76 -16.32 -9.01
CA ALA A 11 12.58 -15.54 -9.36
C ALA A 11 11.79 -16.16 -10.51
N ALA A 12 12.48 -16.55 -11.59
CA ALA A 12 11.85 -17.19 -12.73
C ALA A 12 11.20 -18.52 -12.34
N ALA A 13 11.88 -19.36 -11.55
CA ALA A 13 11.32 -20.63 -11.08
C ALA A 13 10.09 -20.42 -10.19
N SER A 14 10.15 -19.48 -9.24
CA SER A 14 9.01 -19.12 -8.38
C SER A 14 7.82 -18.63 -9.19
N GLN A 15 8.04 -17.78 -10.19
CA GLN A 15 6.98 -17.26 -11.05
C GLN A 15 6.38 -18.34 -11.96
N LEU A 16 7.20 -19.22 -12.52
CA LEU A 16 6.75 -20.34 -13.35
C LEU A 16 5.80 -21.29 -12.61
N ALA A 17 5.96 -21.45 -11.30
CA ALA A 17 5.06 -22.28 -10.49
C ALA A 17 3.59 -21.85 -10.59
N PHE A 18 3.33 -20.55 -10.80
CA PHE A 18 1.97 -20.00 -10.93
C PHE A 18 1.32 -20.26 -12.29
N TRP A 19 2.11 -20.68 -13.28
CA TRP A 19 1.65 -21.02 -14.63
C TRP A 19 1.49 -22.53 -14.84
N LEU A 20 1.76 -23.34 -13.81
CA LEU A 20 1.47 -24.77 -13.83
C LEU A 20 -0.05 -25.03 -13.90
N PRO A 21 -0.49 -26.17 -14.47
CA PRO A 21 -1.90 -26.54 -14.51
C PRO A 21 -2.54 -26.52 -13.11
N THR A 22 -3.81 -26.12 -13.03
CA THR A 22 -4.55 -25.99 -11.77
C THR A 22 -4.46 -27.23 -10.85
N PRO A 23 -4.56 -28.47 -11.34
CA PRO A 23 -4.38 -29.65 -10.48
C PRO A 23 -3.01 -29.72 -9.80
N VAL A 24 -1.94 -29.31 -10.51
CA VAL A 24 -0.56 -29.30 -9.99
C VAL A 24 -0.41 -28.20 -8.94
N ARG A 25 -0.88 -26.98 -9.24
CA ARG A 25 -0.87 -25.87 -8.29
C ARG A 25 -1.65 -26.22 -7.01
N ARG A 26 -2.81 -26.86 -7.16
CA ARG A 26 -3.63 -27.32 -6.02
C ARG A 26 -2.92 -28.42 -5.21
N ALA A 27 -2.23 -29.36 -5.85
CA ALA A 27 -1.45 -30.38 -5.15
C ALA A 27 -0.32 -29.77 -4.31
N VAL A 28 0.38 -28.76 -4.84
CA VAL A 28 1.43 -28.03 -4.10
C VAL A 28 0.83 -27.21 -2.96
N ALA A 29 -0.18 -26.39 -3.26
CA ALA A 29 -0.83 -25.48 -2.30
C ALA A 29 -1.56 -26.21 -1.15
N GLY A 30 -2.00 -27.45 -1.39
CA GLY A 30 -2.73 -28.27 -0.43
C GLY A 30 -4.25 -28.06 -0.48
N ARG A 31 -4.94 -28.59 0.54
CA ARG A 31 -6.41 -28.50 0.68
C ARG A 31 -6.85 -27.04 0.71
N ALA A 32 -7.96 -26.71 0.03
CA ALA A 32 -8.52 -25.37 0.03
C ALA A 32 -8.69 -24.83 1.47
N VAL A 33 -8.18 -23.63 1.70
CA VAL A 33 -8.32 -22.92 2.97
C VAL A 33 -9.63 -22.15 2.94
N ARG A 34 -10.50 -22.42 3.92
CA ARG A 34 -11.76 -21.73 4.12
C ARG A 34 -11.84 -21.20 5.54
N ILE A 35 -11.99 -19.89 5.69
CA ILE A 35 -12.11 -19.20 6.98
C ILE A 35 -13.22 -18.16 6.80
N ASP A 36 -14.06 -17.96 7.83
CA ASP A 36 -15.12 -16.93 7.79
C ASP A 36 -16.09 -17.07 6.60
N GLY A 37 -16.32 -18.30 6.13
CA GLY A 37 -17.23 -18.58 5.01
C GLY A 37 -16.69 -18.31 3.61
N GLN A 38 -15.47 -17.78 3.47
CA GLN A 38 -14.80 -17.44 2.20
C GLN A 38 -13.64 -18.41 1.92
N ASP A 39 -13.34 -18.64 0.63
CA ASP A 39 -12.25 -19.51 0.19
C ASP A 39 -11.04 -18.67 -0.26
N LEU A 40 -9.84 -19.09 0.15
CA LEU A 40 -8.61 -18.42 -0.26
C LEU A 40 -8.31 -18.73 -1.73
N ALA A 41 -7.98 -17.69 -2.51
CA ALA A 41 -7.60 -17.84 -3.91
C ALA A 41 -6.45 -18.85 -4.05
N LEU A 42 -6.49 -19.70 -5.09
CA LEU A 42 -5.43 -20.69 -5.31
C LEU A 42 -4.06 -20.03 -5.45
N ASP A 43 -3.97 -18.89 -6.14
CA ASP A 43 -2.72 -18.15 -6.30
C ASP A 43 -2.21 -17.64 -4.93
N ALA A 44 -3.08 -17.08 -4.08
CA ALA A 44 -2.71 -16.65 -2.74
C ALA A 44 -2.27 -17.83 -1.85
N GLN A 45 -2.99 -18.94 -1.89
CA GLN A 45 -2.63 -20.13 -1.14
C GLN A 45 -1.31 -20.75 -1.61
N LEU A 46 -1.07 -20.77 -2.92
CA LEU A 46 0.20 -21.24 -3.49
C LEU A 46 1.36 -20.35 -3.05
N LEU A 47 1.17 -19.02 -3.07
CA LEU A 47 2.18 -18.07 -2.61
C LEU A 47 2.57 -18.32 -1.14
N LEU A 48 1.58 -18.39 -0.25
CA LEU A 48 1.82 -18.69 1.17
C LEU A 48 2.54 -20.03 1.37
N ARG A 49 2.17 -21.04 0.59
CA ARG A 49 2.81 -22.36 0.66
C ARG A 49 4.28 -22.31 0.23
N LEU A 50 4.59 -21.61 -0.87
CA LEU A 50 5.96 -21.44 -1.35
C LEU A 50 6.81 -20.64 -0.35
N GLN A 51 6.24 -19.58 0.26
CA GLN A 51 6.90 -18.84 1.33
C GLN A 51 7.23 -19.76 2.53
N LYS A 52 6.28 -20.58 2.97
CA LYS A 52 6.48 -21.54 4.07
C LYS A 52 7.57 -22.57 3.75
N ILE A 53 7.63 -23.07 2.51
CA ILE A 53 8.69 -24.00 2.06
C ILE A 53 10.05 -23.30 2.05
N ALA A 54 10.10 -22.05 1.56
CA ALA A 54 11.31 -21.25 1.51
C ALA A 54 11.75 -20.70 2.88
N ARG A 55 10.91 -20.85 3.92
CA ARG A 55 11.08 -20.19 5.23
C ARG A 55 11.26 -18.68 5.08
N ALA A 56 10.52 -18.11 4.15
CA ALA A 56 10.46 -16.67 3.93
C ALA A 56 9.50 -16.06 4.96
N GLU A 57 9.98 -15.10 5.72
CA GLU A 57 9.23 -14.37 6.73
C GLU A 57 9.19 -12.89 6.33
N LEU A 58 8.09 -12.21 6.69
CA LEU A 58 7.94 -10.78 6.44
C LEU A 58 8.87 -9.97 7.35
N VAL A 59 9.00 -10.41 8.59
CA VAL A 59 9.84 -9.82 9.63
C VAL A 59 10.68 -10.93 10.23
N ARG A 60 12.00 -10.72 10.29
CA ARG A 60 12.94 -11.66 10.88
C ARG A 60 14.16 -10.93 11.43
N GLY A 61 14.56 -11.30 12.64
CA GLY A 61 15.78 -10.79 13.25
C GLY A 61 15.73 -9.28 13.48
N SER A 62 16.72 -8.56 12.95
CA SER A 62 16.80 -7.10 13.11
C SER A 62 15.95 -6.34 12.08
N VAL A 63 15.78 -5.04 12.31
CA VAL A 63 15.12 -4.13 11.36
C VAL A 63 15.84 -4.12 10.02
N GLU A 64 17.18 -4.06 10.03
CA GLU A 64 18.01 -4.05 8.84
C GLU A 64 17.88 -5.36 8.05
N GLU A 65 17.85 -6.51 8.74
CA GLU A 65 17.62 -7.81 8.12
C GLU A 65 16.23 -7.85 7.47
N SER A 66 15.20 -7.41 8.17
CA SER A 66 13.82 -7.38 7.66
C SER A 66 13.65 -6.44 6.45
N ARG A 67 14.31 -5.26 6.46
CA ARG A 67 14.35 -4.34 5.30
C ARG A 67 15.02 -5.01 4.09
N ALA A 68 16.19 -5.61 4.29
CA ALA A 68 16.92 -6.30 3.22
C ALA A 68 16.13 -7.49 2.65
N LEU A 69 15.43 -8.25 3.50
CA LEU A 69 14.60 -9.38 3.09
C LEU A 69 13.45 -8.93 2.19
N LEU A 70 12.73 -7.85 2.53
CA LEU A 70 11.65 -7.35 1.69
C LEU A 70 12.17 -6.83 0.34
N ASP A 71 13.25 -6.06 0.33
CA ASP A 71 13.85 -5.52 -0.89
C ASP A 71 14.40 -6.60 -1.83
N ALA A 72 14.93 -7.69 -1.27
CA ALA A 72 15.35 -8.86 -2.05
C ALA A 72 14.14 -9.69 -2.52
N GLY A 73 13.17 -9.91 -1.63
CA GLY A 73 11.99 -10.74 -1.84
C GLY A 73 11.09 -10.24 -2.97
N ARG A 74 11.04 -8.92 -3.21
CA ARG A 74 10.28 -8.33 -4.32
C ARG A 74 10.58 -8.98 -5.67
N GLN A 75 11.84 -9.37 -5.92
CA GLN A 75 12.26 -9.97 -7.19
C GLN A 75 11.54 -11.29 -7.49
N LEU A 76 11.10 -12.00 -6.46
CA LEU A 76 10.42 -13.28 -6.59
C LEU A 76 8.97 -13.12 -7.03
N VAL A 77 8.32 -12.01 -6.67
CA VAL A 77 6.86 -11.87 -6.74
C VAL A 77 6.38 -10.72 -7.62
N SER A 78 7.20 -9.71 -7.89
CA SER A 78 6.80 -8.55 -8.70
C SER A 78 6.92 -8.79 -10.19
N GLY A 79 7.77 -9.72 -10.64
CA GLY A 79 7.97 -10.00 -12.06
C GLY A 79 8.81 -8.94 -12.77
N LYS A 80 8.65 -8.84 -14.10
CA LYS A 80 9.35 -7.83 -14.89
C LYS A 80 8.74 -6.44 -14.64
N PRO A 81 9.55 -5.36 -14.73
CA PRO A 81 9.05 -4.00 -14.68
C PRO A 81 7.88 -3.77 -15.65
N ILE A 82 6.82 -3.13 -15.17
CA ILE A 82 5.69 -2.70 -15.99
C ILE A 82 6.14 -1.49 -16.84
N GLU A 83 6.06 -1.66 -18.15
CA GLU A 83 6.49 -0.69 -19.16
C GLU A 83 5.38 -0.44 -20.20
N PRO A 84 5.38 0.68 -20.93
CA PRO A 84 6.33 1.80 -20.83
C PRO A 84 5.96 2.80 -19.72
N VAL A 85 6.89 3.03 -18.77
CA VAL A 85 6.76 4.04 -17.70
C VAL A 85 8.11 4.73 -17.47
N ALA A 86 8.19 6.02 -17.78
CA ALA A 86 9.36 6.84 -17.51
C ALA A 86 9.48 7.13 -16.01
N VAL A 87 10.72 7.16 -15.50
CA VAL A 87 11.00 7.46 -14.09
C VAL A 87 11.96 8.65 -13.97
N ARG A 88 11.70 9.51 -12.99
CA ARG A 88 12.56 10.64 -12.64
C ARG A 88 12.67 10.77 -11.13
N GLU A 89 13.89 10.90 -10.63
CA GLU A 89 14.13 11.19 -9.21
C GLU A 89 13.73 12.64 -8.89
N VAL A 90 13.14 12.81 -7.71
CA VAL A 90 12.66 14.08 -7.16
C VAL A 90 13.13 14.15 -5.71
N ALA A 91 13.57 15.33 -5.29
CA ALA A 91 13.87 15.64 -3.90
C ALA A 91 12.75 16.54 -3.37
N VAL A 92 12.06 16.08 -2.33
CA VAL A 92 11.00 16.84 -1.65
C VAL A 92 11.63 17.52 -0.43
N PRO A 93 11.80 18.84 -0.41
CA PRO A 93 12.41 19.53 0.70
C PRO A 93 11.52 19.49 1.95
N THR A 94 12.12 19.15 3.09
CA THR A 94 11.50 19.24 4.42
C THR A 94 12.44 19.96 5.39
N PRO A 95 11.95 20.40 6.57
CA PRO A 95 12.82 21.00 7.59
C PRO A 95 14.00 20.11 8.02
N ASP A 96 13.86 18.79 7.93
CA ASP A 96 14.86 17.81 8.38
C ASP A 96 15.74 17.26 7.24
N GLY A 97 15.59 17.80 6.02
CA GLY A 97 16.30 17.39 4.82
C GLY A 97 15.38 16.99 3.67
N ASP A 98 15.95 16.62 2.54
CA ASP A 98 15.18 16.21 1.37
C ASP A 98 14.68 14.76 1.52
N LEU A 99 13.39 14.54 1.34
CA LEU A 99 12.81 13.20 1.16
C LEU A 99 13.02 12.77 -0.30
N PRO A 100 13.67 11.62 -0.55
CA PRO A 100 13.75 11.06 -1.89
C PRO A 100 12.36 10.65 -2.40
N ALA A 101 12.10 10.92 -3.67
CA ALA A 101 10.88 10.50 -4.35
C ALA A 101 11.16 10.10 -5.79
N THR A 102 10.35 9.21 -6.35
CA THR A 102 10.41 8.86 -7.78
C THR A 102 9.08 9.24 -8.43
N LEU A 103 9.14 10.07 -9.46
CA LEU A 103 8.03 10.38 -10.33
C LEU A 103 7.95 9.35 -11.47
N TYR A 104 6.83 8.65 -11.55
CA TYR A 104 6.48 7.69 -12.58
C TYR A 104 5.50 8.34 -13.57
N THR A 105 5.85 8.33 -14.85
CA THR A 105 5.04 8.91 -15.92
C THR A 105 4.78 7.85 -17.00
N PRO A 106 3.54 7.32 -17.13
CA PRO A 106 3.22 6.37 -18.18
C PRO A 106 3.28 7.05 -19.55
N ALA A 107 3.61 6.28 -20.60
CA ALA A 107 3.73 6.83 -21.94
C ALA A 107 2.41 7.44 -22.44
N GLY A 108 2.51 8.55 -23.18
CA GLY A 108 1.36 9.22 -23.80
C GLY A 108 0.52 10.10 -22.85
N LEU A 109 0.96 10.28 -21.60
CA LEU A 109 0.23 11.12 -20.65
C LEU A 109 0.52 12.61 -20.91
N PRO A 110 -0.51 13.46 -21.13
CA PRO A 110 -0.31 14.88 -21.41
C PRO A 110 0.21 15.63 -20.19
N GLU A 111 0.73 16.85 -20.41
CA GLU A 111 0.94 17.81 -19.31
C GLU A 111 -0.38 18.12 -18.59
N LYS A 112 -0.26 18.54 -17.33
CA LYS A 112 -1.42 18.77 -16.43
C LYS A 112 -2.31 17.54 -16.31
N SER A 113 -1.75 16.34 -16.17
CA SER A 113 -2.54 15.14 -15.89
C SER A 113 -2.82 14.98 -14.38
N PRO A 114 -3.69 14.05 -13.99
CA PRO A 114 -3.79 13.64 -12.59
C PRO A 114 -2.47 13.05 -12.06
N LEU A 115 -2.24 13.21 -10.76
CA LEU A 115 -1.10 12.66 -10.04
C LEU A 115 -1.56 11.99 -8.75
N LEU A 116 -0.97 10.84 -8.43
CA LEU A 116 -1.11 10.16 -7.14
C LEU A 116 0.19 10.34 -6.34
N VAL A 117 0.12 10.95 -5.17
CA VAL A 117 1.20 10.87 -4.18
C VAL A 117 1.06 9.52 -3.48
N PHE A 118 2.03 8.63 -3.65
CA PHE A 118 1.95 7.25 -3.17
C PHE A 118 2.90 7.02 -2.00
N PHE A 119 2.35 6.50 -0.90
CA PHE A 119 3.08 6.08 0.29
C PHE A 119 3.11 4.55 0.33
N HIS A 120 4.30 3.97 0.43
CA HIS A 120 4.45 2.52 0.44
C HIS A 120 4.02 1.89 1.77
N GLY A 121 3.63 0.62 1.75
CA GLY A 121 3.42 -0.18 2.95
C GLY A 121 4.73 -0.68 3.58
N GLY A 122 4.58 -1.42 4.69
CA GLY A 122 5.69 -1.99 5.46
C GLY A 122 5.72 -1.59 6.93
N GLY A 123 4.54 -1.33 7.53
CA GLY A 123 4.41 -1.07 8.96
C GLY A 123 5.29 0.08 9.45
N TRP A 124 5.50 1.11 8.63
CA TRP A 124 6.36 2.28 8.90
C TRP A 124 7.84 1.98 9.23
N VAL A 125 8.25 0.71 9.14
CA VAL A 125 9.58 0.24 9.57
C VAL A 125 10.35 -0.37 8.39
N ILE A 126 9.66 -1.04 7.48
CA ILE A 126 10.21 -1.64 6.26
C ILE A 126 9.53 -1.07 5.02
N GLY A 127 9.99 -1.52 3.86
CA GLY A 127 9.47 -1.07 2.57
C GLY A 127 10.27 0.09 2.03
N THR A 128 10.25 0.22 0.71
CA THR A 128 10.95 1.28 -0.03
C THR A 128 10.19 1.61 -1.30
N ARG A 129 10.58 2.68 -1.99
CA ARG A 129 10.14 2.91 -3.39
C ARG A 129 10.49 1.72 -4.29
N ALA A 130 11.62 1.06 -4.04
CA ALA A 130 12.06 -0.08 -4.85
C ALA A 130 11.20 -1.33 -4.61
N SER A 131 10.74 -1.58 -3.38
CA SER A 131 9.88 -2.72 -3.06
C SER A 131 8.48 -2.60 -3.67
N HIS A 132 8.01 -1.37 -3.93
CA HIS A 132 6.70 -1.08 -4.51
C HIS A 132 6.75 -0.62 -5.98
N ASP A 133 7.94 -0.50 -6.59
CA ASP A 133 8.15 0.02 -7.96
C ASP A 133 7.18 -0.58 -8.98
N ASN A 134 6.98 -1.91 -8.97
CA ASN A 134 6.12 -2.54 -9.97
C ASN A 134 4.62 -2.32 -9.72
N ALA A 135 4.20 -2.23 -8.46
CA ALA A 135 2.82 -1.89 -8.11
C ALA A 135 2.51 -0.44 -8.51
N VAL A 136 3.44 0.48 -8.25
CA VAL A 136 3.33 1.89 -8.64
C VAL A 136 3.32 2.06 -10.16
N ARG A 137 4.21 1.39 -10.90
CA ARG A 137 4.19 1.38 -12.37
C ARG A 137 2.88 0.82 -12.91
N PHE A 138 2.34 -0.22 -12.27
CA PHE A 138 1.05 -0.80 -12.65
C PHE A 138 -0.07 0.23 -12.47
N LEU A 139 -0.16 0.88 -11.31
CA LEU A 139 -1.15 1.93 -11.05
C LEU A 139 -0.99 3.08 -12.06
N ALA A 140 0.22 3.60 -12.26
CA ALA A 140 0.51 4.66 -13.21
C ALA A 140 -0.01 4.31 -14.62
N LYS A 141 0.40 3.14 -15.14
CA LYS A 141 0.03 2.69 -16.48
C LYS A 141 -1.46 2.41 -16.64
N HIS A 142 -2.06 1.67 -15.71
CA HIS A 142 -3.42 1.16 -15.87
C HIS A 142 -4.50 2.16 -15.43
N ALA A 143 -4.19 3.06 -14.50
CA ALA A 143 -5.05 4.19 -14.18
C ALA A 143 -4.84 5.38 -15.14
N GLY A 144 -3.69 5.46 -15.81
CA GLY A 144 -3.36 6.59 -16.69
C GLY A 144 -3.10 7.86 -15.89
N VAL A 145 -2.27 7.76 -14.85
CA VAL A 145 -1.94 8.87 -13.94
C VAL A 145 -0.43 8.93 -13.70
N ARG A 146 0.07 10.10 -13.34
CA ARG A 146 1.42 10.22 -12.76
C ARG A 146 1.40 9.64 -11.35
N VAL A 147 2.51 9.07 -10.89
CA VAL A 147 2.64 8.67 -9.49
C VAL A 147 3.93 9.23 -8.93
N LEU A 148 3.86 9.96 -7.82
CA LEU A 148 5.01 10.41 -7.04
C LEU A 148 5.15 9.48 -5.82
N SER A 149 6.04 8.50 -5.90
CA SER A 149 6.29 7.56 -4.82
C SER A 149 7.30 8.14 -3.84
N ILE A 150 6.93 8.22 -2.55
CA ILE A 150 7.70 8.90 -1.51
C ILE A 150 8.51 7.89 -0.69
N GLU A 151 9.78 8.21 -0.42
CA GLU A 151 10.64 7.52 0.55
C GLU A 151 10.59 8.29 1.88
N TYR A 152 9.55 8.06 2.66
CA TYR A 152 9.37 8.72 3.96
C TYR A 152 10.28 8.10 5.03
N ARG A 153 10.57 8.84 6.11
CA ARG A 153 11.42 8.35 7.20
C ARG A 153 10.78 7.17 7.91
N LEU A 154 11.60 6.15 8.21
CA LEU A 154 11.14 4.91 8.83
C LEU A 154 11.52 4.83 10.31
N ALA A 155 10.66 4.16 11.06
CA ALA A 155 10.97 3.69 12.40
C ALA A 155 11.94 2.50 12.36
N PRO A 156 12.70 2.24 13.44
CA PRO A 156 12.72 2.95 14.73
C PRO A 156 13.58 4.23 14.75
N GLU A 157 14.32 4.54 13.68
CA GLU A 157 15.17 5.73 13.63
C GLU A 157 14.36 7.02 13.73
N PHE A 158 13.17 7.01 13.13
CA PHE A 158 12.20 8.10 13.16
C PHE A 158 10.81 7.54 13.50
N PRO A 159 10.48 7.34 14.79
CA PRO A 159 9.18 6.83 15.19
C PRO A 159 8.07 7.86 14.92
N PHE A 160 6.81 7.46 15.19
CA PHE A 160 5.66 8.37 15.13
C PHE A 160 5.96 9.69 15.88
N PRO A 161 5.68 10.87 15.28
CA PRO A 161 4.89 11.10 14.07
C PRO A 161 5.69 11.36 12.77
N ALA A 162 6.99 11.04 12.68
CA ALA A 162 7.84 11.50 11.58
C ALA A 162 7.31 11.13 10.17
N ALA A 163 6.91 9.88 9.95
CA ALA A 163 6.35 9.43 8.67
C ALA A 163 5.06 10.18 8.28
N THR A 164 4.24 10.56 9.26
CA THR A 164 3.01 11.33 9.05
C THR A 164 3.31 12.76 8.60
N GLU A 165 4.33 13.37 9.18
CA GLU A 165 4.80 14.71 8.82
C GLU A 165 5.39 14.71 7.41
N ASP A 166 6.18 13.69 7.08
CA ASP A 166 6.76 13.49 5.75
C ASP A 166 5.70 13.31 4.67
N ALA A 167 4.67 12.51 4.94
CA ALA A 167 3.57 12.28 4.02
C ALA A 167 2.79 13.56 3.71
N LEU A 168 2.52 14.38 4.74
CA LEU A 168 1.88 15.68 4.57
C LEU A 168 2.76 16.65 3.77
N ALA A 169 4.05 16.76 4.10
CA ALA A 169 4.99 17.62 3.39
C ALA A 169 5.11 17.22 1.90
N ALA A 170 5.11 15.92 1.60
CA ALA A 170 5.14 15.42 0.23
C ALA A 170 3.89 15.78 -0.57
N PHE A 171 2.70 15.72 0.05
CA PHE A 171 1.47 16.17 -0.59
C PHE A 171 1.46 17.69 -0.83
N GLU A 172 1.82 18.48 0.18
CA GLU A 172 1.91 19.94 0.05
C GLU A 172 2.91 20.35 -1.05
N TYR A 173 4.07 19.68 -1.11
CA TYR A 173 5.03 19.84 -2.19
C TYR A 173 4.46 19.50 -3.56
N ALA A 174 3.75 18.36 -3.68
CA ALA A 174 3.18 17.94 -4.95
C ALA A 174 2.19 18.97 -5.51
N VAL A 175 1.39 19.59 -4.63
CA VAL A 175 0.49 20.69 -5.00
C VAL A 175 1.29 21.94 -5.40
N ALA A 176 2.25 22.37 -4.58
CA ALA A 176 3.05 23.56 -4.85
C ALA A 176 3.90 23.46 -6.13
N LYS A 177 4.31 22.24 -6.48
CA LYS A 177 5.17 21.92 -7.63
C LYS A 177 4.44 21.16 -8.74
N ALA A 178 3.10 21.25 -8.78
CA ALA A 178 2.30 20.49 -9.74
C ALA A 178 2.77 20.71 -11.20
N ALA A 179 3.07 21.95 -11.59
CA ALA A 179 3.59 22.26 -12.93
C ALA A 179 4.94 21.57 -13.21
N ASP A 180 5.88 21.58 -12.27
CA ASP A 180 7.20 20.94 -12.41
C ASP A 180 7.10 19.39 -12.43
N LEU A 181 6.01 18.85 -11.86
CA LEU A 181 5.68 17.43 -11.90
C LEU A 181 4.84 17.05 -13.15
N GLY A 182 4.43 18.03 -13.96
CA GLY A 182 3.51 17.87 -15.09
C GLY A 182 2.09 17.48 -14.68
N ALA A 183 1.74 17.75 -13.42
CA ALA A 183 0.45 17.45 -12.81
C ALA A 183 -0.49 18.67 -12.85
N ASP A 184 -1.78 18.39 -12.80
CA ASP A 184 -2.82 19.37 -12.52
C ASP A 184 -3.02 19.47 -11.00
N PRO A 185 -2.79 20.65 -10.36
CA PRO A 185 -2.91 20.79 -8.92
C PRO A 185 -4.31 20.48 -8.37
N ALA A 186 -5.36 20.58 -9.20
CA ALA A 186 -6.73 20.24 -8.83
C ALA A 186 -7.02 18.72 -8.89
N ARG A 187 -6.08 17.91 -9.40
CA ARG A 187 -6.24 16.45 -9.60
C ARG A 187 -5.08 15.67 -8.97
N ILE A 188 -4.67 16.10 -7.79
CA ILE A 188 -3.65 15.40 -6.98
C ILE A 188 -4.34 14.57 -5.91
N ALA A 189 -4.22 13.26 -6.01
CA ALA A 189 -4.67 12.30 -5.00
C ALA A 189 -3.54 11.95 -4.03
N VAL A 190 -3.93 11.44 -2.86
CA VAL A 190 -3.04 10.68 -1.97
C VAL A 190 -3.45 9.21 -1.97
N GLY A 191 -2.49 8.32 -1.75
CA GLY A 191 -2.81 6.91 -1.60
C GLY A 191 -1.64 6.09 -1.15
N GLY A 192 -1.93 4.85 -0.80
CA GLY A 192 -0.91 3.94 -0.30
C GLY A 192 -1.52 2.64 0.17
N ASP A 193 -0.66 1.73 0.61
CA ASP A 193 -1.07 0.42 1.05
C ASP A 193 -0.63 0.13 2.49
N SER A 194 -1.46 -0.55 3.27
CA SER A 194 -1.16 -0.88 4.67
C SER A 194 -0.84 0.38 5.49
N ALA A 195 0.37 0.48 6.04
CA ALA A 195 0.91 1.69 6.65
C ALA A 195 0.88 2.92 5.72
N GLY A 196 1.12 2.76 4.42
CA GLY A 196 0.98 3.84 3.45
C GLY A 196 -0.48 4.26 3.24
N GLY A 197 -1.43 3.32 3.38
CA GLY A 197 -2.86 3.62 3.37
C GLY A 197 -3.28 4.42 4.60
N ASN A 198 -2.70 4.13 5.77
CA ASN A 198 -2.83 4.95 6.96
C ASN A 198 -2.30 6.37 6.71
N LEU A 199 -1.07 6.51 6.20
CA LEU A 199 -0.45 7.80 5.90
C LEU A 199 -1.32 8.62 4.94
N ALA A 200 -1.87 8.00 3.89
CA ALA A 200 -2.78 8.67 2.97
C ALA A 200 -4.05 9.19 3.64
N ALA A 201 -4.69 8.38 4.49
CA ALA A 201 -5.87 8.78 5.24
C ALA A 201 -5.57 9.95 6.20
N VAL A 202 -4.45 9.86 6.93
CA VAL A 202 -4.01 10.91 7.86
C VAL A 202 -3.64 12.19 7.12
N THR A 203 -2.95 12.11 5.98
CA THR A 203 -2.63 13.29 5.14
C THR A 203 -3.91 14.01 4.71
N ALA A 204 -4.94 13.29 4.28
CA ALA A 204 -6.22 13.90 3.92
C ALA A 204 -6.88 14.62 5.12
N GLN A 205 -6.88 14.00 6.30
CA GLN A 205 -7.38 14.62 7.53
C GLN A 205 -6.60 15.88 7.91
N GLN A 206 -5.26 15.81 7.90
CA GLN A 206 -4.43 16.96 8.25
C GLN A 206 -4.55 18.10 7.25
N ALA A 207 -4.68 17.79 5.95
CA ALA A 207 -4.90 18.78 4.89
C ALA A 207 -6.18 19.60 5.12
N VAL A 208 -7.31 18.93 5.39
CA VAL A 208 -8.59 19.59 5.73
C VAL A 208 -8.47 20.39 7.02
N ARG A 209 -7.95 19.78 8.09
CA ARG A 209 -7.82 20.42 9.41
C ARG A 209 -6.98 21.70 9.38
N ARG A 210 -5.95 21.74 8.53
CA ARG A 210 -5.06 22.91 8.38
C ARG A 210 -5.64 24.00 7.48
N GLY A 211 -6.74 23.73 6.78
CA GLY A 211 -7.34 24.66 5.81
C GLY A 211 -6.46 24.91 4.58
N GLY A 212 -5.55 23.98 4.27
CA GLY A 212 -4.67 24.03 3.09
C GLY A 212 -5.31 23.42 1.84
N PRO A 213 -4.53 23.17 0.77
CA PRO A 213 -4.98 22.34 -0.33
C PRO A 213 -5.43 20.97 0.18
N VAL A 214 -6.50 20.43 -0.38
CA VAL A 214 -7.02 19.10 -0.05
C VAL A 214 -6.75 18.14 -1.21
N PRO A 215 -6.44 16.86 -0.97
CA PRO A 215 -6.30 15.90 -2.06
C PRO A 215 -7.61 15.81 -2.85
N ALA A 216 -7.56 15.58 -4.15
CA ALA A 216 -8.76 15.38 -4.98
C ALA A 216 -9.41 14.01 -4.73
N PHE A 217 -8.64 13.05 -4.23
CA PHE A 217 -9.06 11.67 -3.99
C PHE A 217 -8.13 11.00 -2.98
N GLN A 218 -8.64 10.01 -2.23
CA GLN A 218 -7.83 9.14 -1.38
C GLN A 218 -7.96 7.66 -1.80
N LEU A 219 -6.83 7.04 -2.15
CA LEU A 219 -6.74 5.62 -2.47
C LEU A 219 -6.16 4.85 -1.27
N LEU A 220 -7.04 4.19 -0.51
CA LEU A 220 -6.69 3.51 0.74
C LEU A 220 -6.69 2.00 0.53
N ILE A 221 -5.52 1.39 0.36
CA ILE A 221 -5.40 -0.05 0.11
C ILE A 221 -5.08 -0.76 1.43
N TYR A 222 -6.02 -1.58 1.90
CA TYR A 222 -6.02 -2.32 3.18
C TYR A 222 -5.41 -1.51 4.34
N PRO A 223 -5.88 -0.28 4.60
CA PRO A 223 -5.20 0.63 5.53
C PRO A 223 -5.26 0.12 6.97
N ALA A 224 -4.19 0.36 7.73
CA ALA A 224 -4.25 0.34 9.20
C ALA A 224 -4.95 1.63 9.68
N THR A 225 -5.94 1.54 10.57
CA THR A 225 -6.78 2.68 10.93
C THR A 225 -7.10 2.81 12.41
N ASP A 226 -6.84 1.76 13.20
CA ASP A 226 -7.18 1.72 14.62
C ASP A 226 -6.20 0.85 15.43
N PHE A 227 -5.32 1.51 16.17
CA PHE A 227 -4.40 0.87 17.11
C PHE A 227 -5.02 0.66 18.50
N ALA A 228 -6.12 1.35 18.82
CA ALA A 228 -6.70 1.32 20.16
C ALA A 228 -7.66 0.14 20.38
N LYS A 229 -8.19 -0.43 19.30
CA LYS A 229 -9.18 -1.51 19.35
C LYS A 229 -8.73 -2.75 18.56
N ARG A 230 -8.96 -3.91 19.17
CA ARG A 230 -8.81 -5.21 18.50
C ARG A 230 -10.09 -5.61 17.75
N TYR A 231 -9.94 -6.07 16.51
CA TYR A 231 -11.05 -6.46 15.63
C TYR A 231 -11.13 -7.98 15.41
N ARG A 232 -12.30 -8.48 15.01
CA ARG A 232 -12.54 -9.92 14.75
C ARG A 232 -11.64 -10.46 13.64
N SER A 233 -11.39 -9.69 12.58
CA SER A 233 -10.43 -10.05 11.52
C SER A 233 -9.02 -10.32 12.06
N GLN A 234 -8.58 -9.57 13.08
CA GLN A 234 -7.27 -9.79 13.70
C GLN A 234 -7.20 -11.13 14.45
N ASP A 235 -8.31 -11.64 14.98
CA ASP A 235 -8.37 -12.99 15.56
C ASP A 235 -8.46 -14.09 14.51
N LEU A 236 -9.25 -13.88 13.46
CA LEU A 236 -9.45 -14.87 12.39
C LEU A 236 -8.19 -15.09 11.56
N PHE A 237 -7.41 -14.04 11.33
CA PHE A 237 -6.29 -14.03 10.39
C PHE A 237 -4.94 -13.80 11.08
N ALA A 238 -4.85 -14.01 12.39
CA ALA A 238 -3.67 -13.77 13.22
C ALA A 238 -2.40 -14.54 12.81
N LYS A 239 -2.52 -15.65 12.05
CA LYS A 239 -1.45 -16.65 11.86
C LYS A 239 -1.43 -17.20 10.43
N ASP A 240 -0.23 -17.59 9.97
CA ASP A 240 0.02 -18.29 8.70
C ASP A 240 -0.46 -17.56 7.41
N LEU A 241 -0.94 -16.31 7.49
CA LEU A 241 -1.55 -15.55 6.39
C LEU A 241 -0.78 -14.25 6.06
N PHE A 242 0.50 -14.38 5.74
CA PHE A 242 1.42 -13.28 5.38
C PHE A 242 1.59 -12.23 6.50
N LEU A 243 0.62 -11.33 6.72
CA LEU A 243 0.59 -10.46 7.89
C LEU A 243 0.03 -11.24 9.09
N THR A 244 0.72 -11.15 10.23
CA THR A 244 0.35 -11.90 11.45
C THR A 244 0.32 -10.98 12.66
N ASP A 245 -0.28 -11.44 13.75
CA ASP A 245 -0.32 -10.70 15.02
C ASP A 245 1.08 -10.42 15.57
N VAL A 246 2.03 -11.35 15.34
CA VAL A 246 3.44 -11.16 15.71
C VAL A 246 4.08 -10.05 14.87
N HIS A 247 3.80 -10.02 13.56
CA HIS A 247 4.31 -8.95 12.69
C HIS A 247 3.73 -7.59 13.08
N MET A 248 2.42 -7.50 13.32
CA MET A 248 1.76 -6.25 13.71
C MET A 248 2.34 -5.69 15.01
N LYS A 249 2.50 -6.53 16.05
CA LYS A 249 3.12 -6.12 17.32
C LYS A 249 4.58 -5.69 17.17
N TRP A 250 5.32 -6.33 16.27
CA TRP A 250 6.71 -5.95 15.99
C TRP A 250 6.78 -4.57 15.31
N PHE A 251 5.91 -4.30 14.34
CA PHE A 251 5.81 -2.98 13.72
C PHE A 251 5.39 -1.90 14.71
N GLU A 252 4.35 -2.17 15.50
CA GLU A 252 3.86 -1.27 16.55
C GLU A 252 4.97 -0.92 17.55
N GLY A 253 5.69 -1.92 18.05
CA GLY A 253 6.77 -1.73 19.03
C GLY A 253 7.97 -0.92 18.53
N HIS A 254 8.16 -0.80 17.21
CA HIS A 254 9.17 0.08 16.62
C HIS A 254 8.62 1.46 16.28
N TYR A 255 7.37 1.53 15.82
CA TYR A 255 6.78 2.75 15.29
C TYR A 255 6.18 3.66 16.36
N VAL A 256 5.54 3.09 17.39
CA VAL A 256 4.76 3.83 18.39
C VAL A 256 5.60 4.02 19.67
N PRO A 257 6.01 5.25 20.02
CA PRO A 257 6.69 5.51 21.28
C PRO A 257 5.86 5.10 22.50
N GLU A 258 6.51 4.64 23.56
CA GLU A 258 5.85 4.32 24.82
C GLU A 258 5.08 5.53 25.37
N GLY A 259 3.85 5.30 25.83
CA GLY A 259 2.96 6.34 26.36
C GLY A 259 2.22 7.17 25.30
N THR A 260 2.37 6.86 24.02
CA THR A 260 1.57 7.46 22.94
C THR A 260 0.10 7.11 23.13
N ASP A 261 -0.79 8.11 22.99
CA ASP A 261 -2.22 7.88 22.95
C ASP A 261 -2.59 7.15 21.64
N LEU A 262 -2.99 5.89 21.75
CA LEU A 262 -3.36 5.06 20.61
C LEU A 262 -4.62 5.55 19.89
N THR A 263 -5.37 6.47 20.48
CA THR A 263 -6.53 7.12 19.86
C THR A 263 -6.19 8.41 19.11
N ASP A 264 -4.91 8.85 19.12
CA ASP A 264 -4.48 10.01 18.32
C ASP A 264 -4.85 9.80 16.84
N PRO A 265 -5.67 10.66 16.22
CA PRO A 265 -6.10 10.47 14.83
C PRO A 265 -4.98 10.46 13.79
N ARG A 266 -3.77 10.94 14.15
CA ARG A 266 -2.58 10.86 13.30
C ARG A 266 -1.95 9.48 13.27
N LEU A 267 -2.30 8.62 14.23
CA LEU A 267 -1.92 7.22 14.33
C LEU A 267 -3.11 6.33 13.95
N SER A 268 -4.26 6.59 14.56
CA SER A 268 -5.51 5.85 14.37
C SER A 268 -6.59 6.75 13.74
N PRO A 269 -6.56 6.98 12.42
CA PRO A 269 -7.48 7.90 11.74
C PRO A 269 -8.97 7.58 11.95
N LEU A 270 -9.31 6.35 12.36
CA LEU A 270 -10.66 5.98 12.75
C LEU A 270 -11.19 6.74 13.97
N HIS A 271 -10.33 7.31 14.82
CA HIS A 271 -10.72 8.05 16.03
C HIS A 271 -10.84 9.56 15.84
N ALA A 272 -10.68 10.10 14.62
CA ALA A 272 -10.96 11.52 14.37
C ALA A 272 -12.42 11.89 14.71
N ASP A 273 -12.62 12.98 15.45
CA ASP A 273 -13.95 13.44 15.86
C ASP A 273 -14.84 13.83 14.67
N ASP A 274 -14.23 14.41 13.63
CA ASP A 274 -14.91 14.86 12.42
C ASP A 274 -14.12 14.43 11.17
N LEU A 275 -14.82 13.81 10.23
CA LEU A 275 -14.31 13.39 8.91
C LEU A 275 -14.97 14.17 7.76
N GLY A 276 -15.78 15.19 8.08
CA GLY A 276 -16.44 16.04 7.11
C GLY A 276 -15.43 16.82 6.24
N GLY A 277 -15.78 17.00 4.96
CA GLY A 277 -14.95 17.73 4.01
C GLY A 277 -13.74 16.95 3.47
N LEU A 278 -13.54 15.68 3.89
CA LEU A 278 -12.54 14.81 3.29
C LEU A 278 -12.87 14.48 1.83
N PRO A 279 -11.84 14.21 1.00
CA PRO A 279 -12.06 13.90 -0.40
C PRO A 279 -12.68 12.53 -0.62
N PRO A 280 -13.31 12.30 -1.78
CA PRO A 280 -13.82 10.99 -2.16
C PRO A 280 -12.76 9.89 -1.99
N ALA A 281 -13.20 8.72 -1.53
CA ALA A 281 -12.32 7.63 -1.15
C ALA A 281 -12.63 6.33 -1.90
N LEU A 282 -11.58 5.63 -2.30
CA LEU A 282 -11.64 4.18 -2.51
C LEU A 282 -10.94 3.50 -1.33
N VAL A 283 -11.69 2.70 -0.60
CA VAL A 283 -11.15 1.78 0.41
C VAL A 283 -11.15 0.38 -0.17
N VAL A 284 -9.98 -0.23 -0.27
CA VAL A 284 -9.83 -1.63 -0.72
C VAL A 284 -9.46 -2.48 0.48
N THR A 285 -10.11 -3.61 0.70
CA THR A 285 -9.72 -4.57 1.76
C THR A 285 -9.45 -5.95 1.19
N ALA A 286 -8.58 -6.70 1.85
CA ALA A 286 -8.34 -8.11 1.55
C ALA A 286 -9.14 -8.99 2.51
N GLY A 287 -9.75 -10.06 2.00
CA GLY A 287 -10.64 -10.89 2.80
C GLY A 287 -9.92 -11.67 3.90
N PHE A 288 -8.68 -12.10 3.66
CA PHE A 288 -7.83 -12.85 4.58
C PHE A 288 -6.75 -11.93 5.16
N ASP A 289 -7.18 -10.84 5.79
CA ASP A 289 -6.32 -9.77 6.29
C ASP A 289 -6.72 -9.37 7.71
N PRO A 290 -5.79 -9.35 8.68
CA PRO A 290 -6.03 -8.79 10.00
C PRO A 290 -6.63 -7.37 9.98
N LEU A 291 -6.23 -6.53 9.03
CA LEU A 291 -6.68 -5.12 8.94
C LEU A 291 -8.03 -4.95 8.24
N ARG A 292 -8.70 -6.05 7.83
CA ARG A 292 -9.95 -6.00 7.06
C ARG A 292 -11.04 -5.19 7.76
N ASP A 293 -11.37 -5.56 9.00
CA ASP A 293 -12.54 -5.01 9.68
C ASP A 293 -12.33 -3.54 10.08
N GLU A 294 -11.10 -3.13 10.43
CA GLU A 294 -10.80 -1.72 10.76
C GLU A 294 -10.83 -0.81 9.51
N GLY A 295 -10.28 -1.27 8.38
CA GLY A 295 -10.36 -0.53 7.12
C GLY A 295 -11.80 -0.35 6.65
N GLU A 296 -12.65 -1.37 6.83
CA GLU A 296 -14.09 -1.27 6.56
C GLU A 296 -14.81 -0.35 7.53
N ALA A 297 -14.48 -0.41 8.82
CA ALA A 297 -15.03 0.53 9.81
C ALA A 297 -14.69 1.98 9.44
N TYR A 298 -13.49 2.25 8.93
CA TYR A 298 -13.10 3.57 8.45
C TYR A 298 -13.90 4.00 7.22
N ALA A 299 -14.15 3.08 6.28
CA ALA A 299 -15.02 3.35 5.14
C ALA A 299 -16.44 3.74 5.55
N GLU A 300 -17.02 3.06 6.54
CA GLU A 300 -18.34 3.41 7.07
C GLU A 300 -18.32 4.77 7.78
N LYS A 301 -17.31 5.04 8.62
CA LYS A 301 -17.19 6.34 9.31
C LYS A 301 -17.07 7.51 8.32
N LEU A 302 -16.34 7.33 7.22
CA LEU A 302 -16.29 8.31 6.13
C LEU A 302 -17.67 8.55 5.50
N ARG A 303 -18.45 7.50 5.25
CA ARG A 303 -19.82 7.64 4.70
C ARG A 303 -20.75 8.35 5.67
N GLU A 304 -20.68 8.03 6.96
CA GLU A 304 -21.46 8.69 8.01
C GLU A 304 -21.17 10.19 8.08
N ALA A 305 -19.92 10.59 7.81
CA ALA A 305 -19.51 11.99 7.69
C ALA A 305 -19.86 12.65 6.34
N GLY A 306 -20.55 11.95 5.43
CA GLY A 306 -21.00 12.47 4.14
C GLY A 306 -19.95 12.43 3.02
N VAL A 307 -18.84 11.72 3.20
CA VAL A 307 -17.81 11.54 2.16
C VAL A 307 -18.30 10.55 1.10
N GLU A 308 -18.00 10.79 -0.17
CA GLU A 308 -18.23 9.79 -1.23
C GLU A 308 -17.23 8.63 -1.08
N VAL A 309 -17.72 7.42 -0.78
CA VAL A 309 -16.85 6.25 -0.50
C VAL A 309 -17.25 5.03 -1.32
N ALA A 310 -16.31 4.53 -2.12
CA ALA A 310 -16.35 3.18 -2.66
C ALA A 310 -15.58 2.23 -1.72
N LEU A 311 -16.21 1.14 -1.28
CA LEU A 311 -15.57 0.07 -0.53
C LEU A 311 -15.50 -1.19 -1.39
N ARG A 312 -14.30 -1.74 -1.57
CA ARG A 312 -14.08 -2.97 -2.34
C ARG A 312 -13.31 -4.00 -1.53
N ARG A 313 -14.01 -5.02 -1.04
CA ARG A 313 -13.38 -6.22 -0.49
C ARG A 313 -13.00 -7.19 -1.60
N HIS A 314 -11.75 -7.64 -1.62
CA HIS A 314 -11.30 -8.82 -2.34
C HIS A 314 -11.30 -10.03 -1.40
N GLU A 315 -12.43 -10.73 -1.33
CA GLU A 315 -12.73 -11.79 -0.36
C GLU A 315 -11.71 -12.94 -0.31
N ASP A 316 -11.02 -13.18 -1.42
CA ASP A 316 -10.14 -14.33 -1.62
C ASP A 316 -8.64 -13.99 -1.55
N LEU A 317 -8.31 -12.73 -1.22
CA LEU A 317 -6.93 -12.22 -1.19
C LEU A 317 -6.42 -11.98 0.23
N ILE A 318 -5.09 -11.88 0.33
CA ILE A 318 -4.32 -11.63 1.57
C ILE A 318 -3.76 -10.22 1.60
N HIS A 319 -3.30 -9.80 2.77
CA HIS A 319 -2.55 -8.55 2.94
C HIS A 319 -1.34 -8.47 1.99
N GLY A 320 -1.03 -7.28 1.48
CA GLY A 320 0.13 -7.04 0.61
C GLY A 320 -0.06 -7.41 -0.88
N PHE A 321 -1.27 -7.84 -1.27
CA PHE A 321 -1.51 -8.45 -2.58
C PHE A 321 -1.10 -7.60 -3.79
N ILE A 322 -1.08 -6.26 -3.67
CA ILE A 322 -0.75 -5.37 -4.78
C ILE A 322 0.70 -5.54 -5.26
N ASN A 323 1.57 -6.07 -4.40
CA ASN A 323 3.00 -6.22 -4.68
C ASN A 323 3.30 -7.52 -5.45
N PHE A 324 2.32 -8.41 -5.62
CA PHE A 324 2.47 -9.74 -6.23
C PHE A 324 2.14 -9.75 -7.73
N THR A 325 2.60 -8.71 -8.45
CA THR A 325 2.24 -8.46 -9.86
C THR A 325 2.87 -9.43 -10.87
N GLY A 326 3.84 -10.24 -10.45
CA GLY A 326 4.55 -11.21 -11.28
C GLY A 326 4.11 -12.66 -11.07
N VAL A 327 3.20 -12.92 -10.14
CA VAL A 327 2.75 -14.27 -9.79
C VAL A 327 1.24 -14.38 -9.89
N GLY A 328 0.75 -15.45 -10.51
CA GLY A 328 -0.69 -15.65 -10.71
C GLY A 328 -1.35 -14.58 -11.59
N THR A 329 -2.67 -14.64 -11.70
CA THR A 329 -3.46 -13.61 -12.40
C THR A 329 -4.34 -12.83 -11.44
N ARG A 330 -4.82 -13.48 -10.37
CA ARG A 330 -5.81 -12.91 -9.46
C ARG A 330 -5.37 -11.60 -8.79
N PHE A 331 -4.09 -11.50 -8.41
CA PHE A 331 -3.53 -10.28 -7.81
C PHE A 331 -3.53 -9.10 -8.79
N ARG A 332 -3.19 -9.35 -10.06
CA ARG A 332 -3.21 -8.32 -11.11
C ARG A 332 -4.63 -7.90 -11.46
N GLU A 333 -5.58 -8.83 -11.44
CA GLU A 333 -7.00 -8.53 -11.64
C GLU A 333 -7.51 -7.57 -10.56
N ALA A 334 -7.22 -7.85 -9.29
CA ALA A 334 -7.54 -6.93 -8.19
C ALA A 334 -6.87 -5.57 -8.35
N LEU A 335 -5.58 -5.53 -8.67
CA LEU A 335 -4.88 -4.26 -8.88
C LEU A 335 -5.40 -3.49 -10.12
N ALA A 336 -5.89 -4.18 -11.14
CA ALA A 336 -6.54 -3.56 -12.30
C ALA A 336 -7.89 -2.94 -11.95
N GLU A 337 -8.70 -3.59 -11.10
CA GLU A 337 -9.92 -3.01 -10.53
C GLU A 337 -9.58 -1.73 -9.76
N THR A 338 -8.59 -1.78 -8.87
CA THR A 338 -8.11 -0.62 -8.09
C THR A 338 -7.63 0.52 -9.00
N ALA A 339 -6.83 0.23 -10.02
CA ALA A 339 -6.35 1.23 -10.98
C ALA A 339 -7.51 1.85 -11.78
N GLY A 340 -8.52 1.05 -12.14
CA GLY A 340 -9.72 1.52 -12.81
C GLY A 340 -10.53 2.49 -11.97
N ALA A 341 -10.70 2.19 -10.69
CA ALA A 341 -11.39 3.07 -9.75
C ALA A 341 -10.60 4.35 -9.45
N LEU A 342 -9.27 4.27 -9.34
CA LEU A 342 -8.39 5.44 -9.19
C LEU A 342 -8.55 6.41 -10.38
N ARG A 343 -8.54 5.88 -11.61
CA ARG A 343 -8.81 6.67 -12.82
C ARG A 343 -10.17 7.37 -12.78
N GLN A 344 -11.21 6.67 -12.33
CA GLN A 344 -12.56 7.24 -12.23
C GLN A 344 -12.61 8.35 -11.17
N GLY A 345 -12.03 8.12 -9.99
CA GLY A 345 -11.97 9.10 -8.92
C GLY A 345 -11.29 10.41 -9.36
N LEU A 346 -10.19 10.31 -10.10
CA LEU A 346 -9.45 11.46 -10.62
C LEU A 346 -10.00 12.05 -11.94
N SER A 347 -11.07 11.48 -12.50
CA SER A 347 -11.74 12.02 -13.69
C SER A 347 -12.82 13.06 -13.36
N LYS A 348 -13.33 13.05 -12.13
CA LYS A 348 -14.29 14.03 -11.65
C LYS A 348 -13.54 15.34 -11.37
N VAL A 349 -13.78 16.35 -12.20
CA VAL A 349 -13.36 17.73 -11.89
C VAL A 349 -14.41 18.27 -10.94
N HIS A 350 -14.06 18.43 -9.66
CA HIS A 350 -14.92 19.03 -8.64
C HIS A 350 -14.77 20.55 -8.62
#